data_AF-A0A5S3YLN5-F1
#
_entry.id   AF-A0A5S3YLN5-F1
#
_cell.length_a   1.000
_cell.length_b   1.000
_cell.length_c   1.000
_cell.angle_alpha   90.00
_cell.angle_beta   90.00
_cell.angle_gamma   90.00
#
_symmetry.space_group_name_H-M   'P 1'
#
loop_
_entity.id
_entity.type
_entity.pdbx_description
1 polymer ?
#
loop_
_entity_poly.entity_id
_entity_poly.type
_entity_poly.pdbx_seq_one_letter_code
_entity_poly.pdbx_strand_id
1 'polypeptide(L)'
;LDQLSQKLPNTAVVCCDVGQHQMWVAQHMKFTHPSNHLSSGGAGTMGFGLPAAIGAQIARPDNTVITVSGDGSIMMNIQELATIRRNNLPVKILILDNQRLGMVRQWQQLF
;
A
#
# COMPACT_ATOMS: atom_id res chain seq x y z
N LEU A 1 4.19 11.16 3.89
CA LEU A 1 4.89 10.04 3.19
C LEU A 1 6.36 10.36 2.93
N ASP A 2 6.76 11.63 2.79
CA ASP A 2 8.17 12.00 2.55
C ASP A 2 9.14 11.45 3.61
N GLN A 3 8.79 11.60 4.90
CA GLN A 3 9.61 11.07 6.00
C GLN A 3 9.76 9.54 5.94
N LEU A 4 8.72 8.83 5.54
CA LEU A 4 8.78 7.39 5.34
C LEU A 4 9.71 7.07 4.17
N SER A 5 9.54 7.74 3.03
CA SER A 5 10.38 7.54 1.85
C SER A 5 11.86 7.79 2.12
N GLN A 6 12.20 8.77 2.98
CA GLN A 6 13.60 9.08 3.35
C GLN A 6 14.23 8.01 4.26
N LYS A 7 13.41 7.31 5.06
CA LYS A 7 13.87 6.29 6.02
C LYS A 7 13.92 4.88 5.42
N LEU A 8 13.24 4.65 4.29
CA LEU A 8 13.22 3.34 3.66
C LEU A 8 14.57 3.03 3.00
N PRO A 9 15.07 1.79 3.09
CA PRO A 9 16.23 1.39 2.32
C PRO A 9 15.90 1.44 0.83
N ASN A 10 16.93 1.68 0.00
CA ASN A 10 16.78 1.74 -1.46
C ASN A 10 16.18 0.47 -2.08
N THR A 11 16.24 -0.66 -1.38
CA THR A 11 15.72 -1.95 -1.86
C THR A 11 14.30 -2.24 -1.37
N ALA A 12 13.69 -1.33 -0.61
CA ALA A 12 12.33 -1.50 -0.09
C ALA A 12 11.30 -1.64 -1.21
N VAL A 13 10.29 -2.47 -0.97
CA VAL A 13 9.12 -2.60 -1.83
C VAL A 13 7.94 -1.91 -1.17
N VAL A 14 7.29 -1.02 -1.91
CA VAL A 14 6.11 -0.30 -1.48
C VAL A 14 4.94 -0.77 -2.32
N CYS A 15 3.99 -1.42 -1.67
CA CYS A 15 2.69 -1.71 -2.22
C CYS A 15 1.74 -0.57 -1.89
N CYS A 16 0.81 -0.26 -2.79
CA CYS A 16 -0.16 0.79 -2.59
C CYS A 16 -1.54 0.35 -3.05
N ASP A 17 -2.53 0.56 -2.18
CA ASP A 17 -3.93 0.47 -2.54
C ASP A 17 -4.37 1.63 -3.44
N VAL A 18 -5.61 1.56 -3.91
CA VAL A 18 -6.20 2.58 -4.79
C VAL A 18 -7.05 3.54 -3.97
N GLY A 19 -6.88 4.84 -4.23
CA GLY A 19 -7.56 5.94 -3.54
C GLY A 19 -6.74 7.22 -3.58
N GLN A 20 -7.13 8.25 -2.81
CA GLN A 20 -6.37 9.52 -2.72
C GLN A 20 -4.91 9.28 -2.30
N HIS A 21 -4.69 8.31 -1.40
CA HIS A 21 -3.37 7.94 -0.91
C HIS A 21 -2.45 7.39 -2.01
N GLN A 22 -2.99 6.81 -3.08
CA GLN A 22 -2.22 6.37 -4.24
C GLN A 22 -1.50 7.54 -4.93
N MET A 23 -2.19 8.68 -5.05
CA MET A 23 -1.59 9.91 -5.59
C MET A 23 -0.47 10.39 -4.68
N TRP A 24 -0.66 10.33 -3.36
CA TRP A 24 0.36 10.74 -2.40
C TRP A 24 1.59 9.81 -2.43
N VAL A 25 1.40 8.50 -2.59
CA VAL A 25 2.53 7.58 -2.79
C VAL A 25 3.31 7.94 -4.05
N ALA A 26 2.62 8.20 -5.16
CA ALA A 26 3.25 8.59 -6.42
C ALA A 26 3.98 9.95 -6.34
N GLN A 27 3.48 10.90 -5.56
CA GLN A 27 4.04 12.26 -5.44
C GLN A 27 5.16 12.37 -4.40
N HIS A 28 5.08 11.63 -3.29
CA HIS A 28 5.94 11.81 -2.11
C HIS A 28 6.92 10.67 -1.86
N MET A 29 6.82 9.56 -2.59
CA MET A 29 7.76 8.44 -2.44
C MET A 29 8.69 8.35 -3.64
N LYS A 30 9.96 8.04 -3.36
CA LYS A 30 10.98 7.83 -4.38
C LYS A 30 11.33 6.36 -4.47
N PHE A 31 11.36 5.84 -5.70
CA PHE A 31 11.68 4.45 -5.99
C PHE A 31 12.95 4.39 -6.84
N THR A 32 13.87 3.54 -6.44
CA THR A 32 15.15 3.32 -7.14
C THR A 32 15.04 2.30 -8.28
N HIS A 33 13.99 1.49 -8.28
CA HIS A 33 13.73 0.47 -9.29
C HIS A 33 12.22 0.36 -9.58
N PRO A 34 11.78 0.15 -10.83
CA PRO A 34 10.35 0.07 -11.18
C PRO A 34 9.59 -1.02 -10.40
N SER A 35 10.23 -2.16 -10.14
CA SER A 35 9.62 -3.26 -9.36
C SER A 35 9.55 -3.02 -7.84
N ASN A 36 10.02 -1.87 -7.36
CA ASN A 36 9.90 -1.49 -5.94
C ASN A 36 8.57 -0.78 -5.64
N HIS A 37 7.76 -0.45 -6.65
CA HIS A 37 6.44 0.15 -6.48
C HIS A 37 5.37 -0.73 -7.11
N LEU A 38 4.50 -1.32 -6.28
CA LEU A 38 3.42 -2.21 -6.70
C LEU A 38 2.07 -1.55 -6.42
N SER A 39 1.25 -1.39 -7.46
CA SER A 39 -0.09 -0.82 -7.31
C SER A 39 -1.01 -1.35 -8.42
N SER A 40 -2.31 -1.41 -8.16
CA SER A 40 -3.33 -1.70 -9.18
C SER A 40 -3.62 -0.45 -10.04
N GLY A 41 -2.58 0.16 -10.61
CA GLY A 41 -2.68 1.40 -11.37
C GLY A 41 -3.49 1.26 -12.67
N GLY A 42 -3.45 0.08 -13.31
CA GLY A 42 -4.18 -0.18 -14.55
C GLY A 42 -5.67 -0.48 -14.35
N ALA A 43 -6.01 -1.29 -13.33
CA ALA A 43 -7.38 -1.73 -13.07
C ALA A 43 -8.11 -0.88 -12.01
N GLY A 44 -7.39 -0.08 -11.22
CA GLY A 44 -7.97 0.78 -10.19
C GLY A 44 -8.60 0.00 -9.03
N THR A 45 -8.15 -1.22 -8.76
CA THR A 45 -8.77 -2.12 -7.77
C THR A 45 -8.36 -1.79 -6.34
N MET A 46 -9.32 -1.45 -5.49
CA MET A 46 -9.13 -1.34 -4.05
C MET A 46 -8.90 -2.73 -3.40
N GLY A 47 -8.18 -2.78 -2.29
CA GLY A 47 -7.86 -4.02 -1.58
C GLY A 47 -6.65 -4.77 -2.15
N PHE A 48 -6.00 -4.23 -3.18
CA PHE A 48 -4.81 -4.81 -3.80
C PHE A 48 -3.58 -4.78 -2.87
N GLY A 49 -3.46 -3.75 -2.03
CA GLY A 49 -2.22 -3.43 -1.31
C GLY A 49 -1.72 -4.53 -0.36
N LEU A 50 -2.62 -5.16 0.41
CA LEU A 50 -2.24 -6.17 1.40
C LEU A 50 -1.84 -7.51 0.77
N PRO A 51 -2.63 -8.12 -0.13
CA PRO A 51 -2.20 -9.33 -0.85
C PRO A 51 -0.92 -9.13 -1.67
N ALA A 52 -0.77 -7.97 -2.32
CA ALA A 52 0.45 -7.65 -3.07
C ALA A 52 1.69 -7.60 -2.17
N ALA A 53 1.56 -7.04 -0.96
CA ALA A 53 2.65 -6.98 0.01
C ALA A 53 3.04 -8.37 0.54
N ILE A 54 2.07 -9.26 0.74
CA ILE A 54 2.33 -10.66 1.09
C ILE A 54 3.13 -11.34 -0.02
N GLY A 55 2.69 -11.23 -1.28
CA GLY A 55 3.40 -11.79 -2.42
C GLY A 55 4.81 -11.22 -2.58
N ALA A 56 4.97 -9.91 -2.42
CA ALA A 56 6.26 -9.25 -2.48
C ALA A 56 7.21 -9.71 -1.37
N GLN A 57 6.71 -9.87 -0.13
CA GLN A 57 7.54 -10.32 0.99
C GLN A 57 7.99 -11.78 0.84
N ILE A 58 7.14 -12.63 0.24
CA ILE A 58 7.50 -14.01 -0.10
C ILE A 58 8.56 -14.02 -1.20
N ALA A 59 8.40 -13.20 -2.25
CA ALA A 59 9.34 -13.15 -3.37
C ALA A 59 10.69 -12.49 -3.00
N ARG A 60 10.69 -11.61 -1.99
CA ARG A 60 11.84 -10.79 -1.58
C ARG A 60 12.00 -10.82 -0.05
N PRO A 61 12.39 -11.97 0.52
CA PRO A 61 12.37 -12.21 1.98
C PRO A 61 13.26 -11.25 2.77
N ASP A 62 14.38 -10.80 2.19
CA ASP A 62 15.34 -9.92 2.87
C ASP A 62 15.02 -8.41 2.71
N ASN A 63 14.02 -8.07 1.90
CA ASN A 63 13.66 -6.68 1.65
C ASN A 63 12.58 -6.20 2.63
N THR A 64 12.66 -4.92 3.00
CA THR A 64 11.57 -4.26 3.71
C THR A 64 10.39 -4.13 2.75
N VAL A 65 9.28 -4.81 3.05
CA VAL A 65 8.03 -4.64 2.33
C VAL A 65 7.05 -3.84 3.18
N ILE A 66 6.51 -2.78 2.59
CA ILE A 66 5.48 -1.94 3.21
C ILE A 66 4.28 -1.83 2.29
N THR A 67 3.07 -1.84 2.86
CA THR A 67 1.85 -1.49 2.14
C THR A 67 1.28 -0.19 2.69
N VAL A 68 0.97 0.76 1.80
CA VAL A 68 0.27 2.00 2.11
C VAL A 68 -1.18 1.80 1.69
N SER A 69 -2.08 1.82 2.67
CA SER A 69 -3.50 1.53 2.47
C SER A 69 -4.39 2.59 3.09
N GLY A 70 -5.54 2.84 2.47
CA GLY A 70 -6.63 3.58 3.11
C GLY A 70 -7.43 2.66 4.04
N ASP A 71 -8.09 3.24 5.03
CA ASP A 71 -9.05 2.56 5.93
C ASP A 71 -10.09 1.72 5.18
N GLY A 72 -10.68 2.25 4.11
CA GLY A 72 -11.65 1.49 3.31
C GLY A 72 -11.02 0.34 2.52
N SER A 73 -9.80 0.53 2.01
CA SER A 73 -9.13 -0.47 1.16
C SER A 73 -8.59 -1.65 1.98
N ILE A 74 -8.00 -1.39 3.16
CA ILE A 74 -7.48 -2.46 4.02
C ILE A 74 -8.59 -3.42 4.46
N MET A 75 -9.79 -2.88 4.72
CA MET A 75 -10.96 -3.67 5.13
C MET A 75 -11.44 -4.67 4.08
N MET A 76 -11.13 -4.46 2.79
CA MET A 76 -11.54 -5.39 1.74
C MET A 76 -10.84 -6.75 1.82
N ASN A 77 -9.60 -6.77 2.33
CA ASN A 77 -8.80 -7.98 2.44
C ASN A 77 -8.14 -8.17 3.81
N ILE A 78 -8.69 -7.57 4.87
CA ILE A 78 -8.11 -7.58 6.21
C ILE A 78 -7.93 -9.00 6.79
N GLN A 79 -8.70 -9.98 6.31
CA GLN A 79 -8.55 -11.38 6.66
C GLN A 79 -7.14 -11.94 6.36
N GLU A 80 -6.41 -11.34 5.41
CA GLU A 80 -5.05 -11.75 5.04
C GLU A 80 -4.01 -11.47 6.14
N LEU A 81 -4.36 -10.73 7.20
CA LEU A 81 -3.57 -10.68 8.43
C LEU A 81 -3.35 -12.08 9.02
N ALA A 82 -4.31 -13.00 8.85
CA ALA A 82 -4.14 -14.40 9.22
C ALA A 82 -3.02 -15.07 8.41
N THR A 83 -2.92 -14.78 7.12
CA THR A 83 -1.86 -15.28 6.23
C THR A 83 -0.50 -14.73 6.63
N ILE A 84 -0.40 -13.43 6.93
CA ILE A 84 0.84 -12.81 7.45
C ILE A 84 1.28 -13.51 8.73
N ARG A 85 0.36 -13.72 9.68
CA ARG A 85 0.68 -14.36 10.95
C ARG A 85 1.09 -15.82 10.77
N ARG A 86 0.35 -16.59 9.96
CA ARG A 86 0.62 -18.00 9.70
C ARG A 86 2.00 -18.23 9.07
N ASN A 87 2.41 -17.34 8.16
CA ASN A 87 3.69 -17.45 7.46
C ASN A 87 4.82 -16.64 8.13
N ASN A 88 4.55 -16.00 9.27
CA ASN A 88 5.48 -15.16 10.01
C ASN A 88 6.16 -14.08 9.12
N LEU A 89 5.37 -13.42 8.27
CA LEU A 89 5.89 -12.45 7.31
C LEU A 89 6.06 -11.07 7.96
N PRO A 90 7.23 -10.41 7.84
CA PRO A 90 7.50 -9.11 8.46
C PRO A 90 6.95 -7.92 7.64
N VAL A 91 5.76 -8.05 7.05
CA VAL A 91 5.12 -7.00 6.26
C VAL A 91 4.76 -5.81 7.14
N LYS A 92 5.16 -4.61 6.73
CA LYS A 92 4.78 -3.35 7.41
C LYS A 92 3.51 -2.81 6.78
N ILE A 93 2.56 -2.35 7.60
CA ILE A 93 1.28 -1.80 7.14
C ILE A 93 1.18 -0.36 7.62
N LEU A 94 1.06 0.59 6.68
CA LEU A 94 0.75 1.99 6.95
C LEU A 94 -0.70 2.26 6.53
N ILE A 95 -1.57 2.49 7.50
CA ILE A 95 -2.96 2.84 7.27
C ILE A 95 -3.12 4.37 7.32
N LEU A 96 -3.69 4.95 6.28
CA LEU A 96 -4.14 6.33 6.26
C LEU A 96 -5.64 6.35 6.55
N ASP A 97 -5.96 6.55 7.83
CA ASP A 97 -7.33 6.57 8.33
C ASP A 97 -7.90 8.00 8.28
N ASN A 98 -8.83 8.23 7.37
CA ASN A 98 -9.63 9.45 7.28
C ASN A 98 -11.13 9.17 7.49
N GLN A 99 -11.47 7.95 7.92
CA GLN A 99 -12.82 7.43 8.17
C GLN A 99 -13.79 7.56 6.98
N ARG A 100 -13.28 7.60 5.74
CA ARG A 100 -14.07 7.88 4.53
C ARG A 100 -13.44 7.26 3.28
N LEU A 101 -14.29 6.94 2.31
CA LEU A 101 -13.83 6.77 0.92
C LEU A 101 -13.51 8.15 0.32
N GLY A 102 -12.33 8.68 0.66
CA GLY A 102 -11.98 10.09 0.44
C GLY A 102 -12.12 10.57 -1.01
N MET A 103 -11.70 9.76 -1.99
CA MET A 103 -11.86 10.09 -3.41
C MET A 103 -13.34 10.18 -3.80
N VAL A 104 -14.16 9.20 -3.38
CA VAL A 104 -15.62 9.19 -3.64
C VAL A 104 -16.27 10.41 -3.00
N ARG A 105 -15.93 10.70 -1.74
CA ARG A 105 -16.48 11.84 -1.01
C ARG A 105 -16.14 13.18 -1.67
N GLN A 106 -14.92 13.32 -2.20
CA GLN A 106 -14.50 14.52 -2.92
C GLN A 106 -15.34 14.74 -4.18
N TRP A 107 -15.54 13.70 -4.99
CA TRP A 107 -16.38 13.81 -6.20
C TRP A 107 -17.83 14.17 -5.84
N GLN A 108 -18.42 13.57 -4.80
CA GLN A 108 -19.77 13.90 -4.32
C GLN A 108 -19.95 15.33 -3.77
N GLN A 109 -18.85 16.05 -3.49
CA GLN A 109 -18.90 17.44 -3.02
C GLN A 109 -18.72 18.44 -4.15
N LEU A 110 -18.04 18.03 -5.22
CA LEU A 110 -17.77 18.87 -6.38
C LEU A 110 -18.92 18.83 -7.40
N PHE A 111 -19.71 17.75 -7.39
CA PHE A 111 -20.83 17.48 -8.30
C PHE A 111 -22.03 16.96 -7.50
#